data_AF-A0A4Q2V4W3-F1
#
_entry.id   AF-A0A4Q2V4W3-F1
#
_cell.length_a   1.000
_cell.length_b   1.000
_cell.length_c   1.000
_cell.angle_alpha   90.00
_cell.angle_beta   90.00
_cell.angle_gamma   90.00
#
_symmetry.space_group_name_H-M   'P 1'
#
loop_
_entity.id
_entity.type
_entity.pdbx_description
1 polymer ?
#
loop_
_entity_poly.entity_id
_entity_poly.type
_entity_poly.pdbx_seq_one_letter_code
_entity_poly.pdbx_strand_id
1 'polypeptide(L)'
;GADKATSEQAGNLAGQFPVCIGARLMLTQNIWQPAGLVNGAQGTVYDIGWAPGADAHRDPPSVIMMVMDKYTGPSYLTTDDGREVVPILPVKRDFFLGTSACTRKQFPLMASYAITVHKSQSITVDKMVTDLSERDFQTGLSYVAVSRVKMLDGLMIDAPFERASLHYEKLPDGVLMKVRDQDRRKQQQLDQPLFQPLFS
;
A
#
# COMPACT_ATOMS: atom_id res chain seq x y z
N GLY A 1 21.83 -13.86 -6.32
CA GLY A 1 21.01 -14.59 -5.32
C GLY A 1 19.85 -13.74 -4.86
N ALA A 2 20.14 -12.59 -4.26
CA ALA A 2 19.15 -11.62 -3.80
C ALA A 2 18.27 -11.01 -4.92
N ASP A 3 18.74 -10.93 -6.17
CA ASP A 3 17.97 -10.33 -7.28
C ASP A 3 16.76 -11.18 -7.72
N LYS A 4 16.75 -12.48 -7.41
CA LYS A 4 15.65 -13.40 -7.74
C LYS A 4 14.57 -13.47 -6.64
N ALA A 5 14.81 -12.87 -5.47
CA ALA A 5 13.83 -12.87 -4.38
C ALA A 5 12.66 -11.93 -4.71
N THR A 6 11.43 -12.41 -4.48
CA THR A 6 10.22 -11.62 -4.77
C THR A 6 10.16 -10.39 -3.87
N SER A 7 9.45 -9.35 -4.29
CA SER A 7 9.27 -8.14 -3.47
C SER A 7 8.68 -8.45 -2.10
N GLU A 8 7.78 -9.44 -1.99
CA GLU A 8 7.19 -9.89 -0.73
C GLU A 8 8.24 -10.52 0.21
N GLN A 9 9.13 -11.35 -0.31
CA GLN A 9 10.22 -11.95 0.46
C GLN A 9 11.25 -10.92 0.92
N ALA A 10 11.39 -9.81 0.20
CA ALA A 10 12.30 -8.71 0.53
C ALA A 10 11.60 -7.54 1.27
N GLY A 11 10.49 -7.80 1.97
CA GLY A 11 9.79 -6.81 2.77
C GLY A 11 9.15 -5.67 1.95
N ASN A 12 8.62 -5.97 0.76
CA ASN A 12 8.07 -5.05 -0.23
C ASN A 12 9.09 -4.11 -0.91
N LEU A 13 10.39 -4.41 -0.86
CA LEU A 13 11.37 -3.71 -1.70
C LEU A 13 11.39 -4.32 -3.09
N ALA A 14 11.09 -3.51 -4.11
CA ALA A 14 11.15 -3.94 -5.50
C ALA A 14 12.57 -4.34 -5.92
N GLY A 15 12.70 -5.37 -6.76
CA GLY A 15 13.99 -5.73 -7.35
C GLY A 15 14.51 -4.63 -8.27
N GLN A 16 13.63 -4.06 -9.09
CA GLN A 16 13.84 -2.86 -9.90
C GLN A 16 12.50 -2.11 -9.97
N PHE A 17 12.54 -0.78 -10.09
CA PHE A 17 11.36 0.00 -10.47
C PHE A 17 11.77 1.15 -11.38
N PRO A 18 11.02 1.41 -12.46
CA PRO A 18 11.28 2.56 -13.32
C PRO A 18 10.89 3.86 -12.59
N VAL A 19 11.71 4.88 -12.74
CA VAL A 19 11.46 6.21 -12.17
C VAL A 19 11.93 7.29 -13.15
N CYS A 20 11.16 8.36 -13.24
CA CYS A 20 11.52 9.57 -13.97
C CYS A 20 10.94 10.79 -13.23
N ILE A 21 11.43 11.98 -13.56
CA ILE A 21 10.84 13.23 -13.08
C ILE A 21 9.36 13.28 -13.52
N GLY A 22 8.47 13.66 -12.61
CA GLY A 22 7.03 13.64 -12.83
C GLY A 22 6.36 12.28 -12.58
N ALA A 23 7.11 11.21 -12.31
CA ALA A 23 6.53 9.90 -12.02
C ALA A 23 5.69 9.94 -10.75
N ARG A 24 4.52 9.28 -10.78
CA ARG A 24 3.68 9.08 -9.61
C ARG A 24 4.12 7.83 -8.86
N LEU A 25 4.57 8.02 -7.63
CA LEU A 25 5.04 6.93 -6.76
C LEU A 25 4.24 6.88 -5.45
N MET A 26 4.34 5.76 -4.76
CA MET A 26 3.71 5.51 -3.47
C MET A 26 4.73 4.90 -2.50
N LEU A 27 4.72 5.37 -1.25
CA LEU A 27 5.50 4.80 -0.18
C LEU A 27 5.00 3.40 0.20
N THR A 28 5.93 2.45 0.35
CA THR A 28 5.61 1.06 0.71
C THR A 28 5.77 0.77 2.21
N GLN A 29 6.14 1.77 3.00
CA GLN A 29 6.33 1.66 4.45
C GLN A 29 6.13 3.00 5.15
N ASN A 30 5.94 2.95 6.47
CA ASN A 30 5.95 4.15 7.30
C ASN A 30 7.38 4.68 7.46
N ILE A 31 7.58 5.95 7.15
CA ILE A 31 8.84 6.67 7.38
C ILE A 31 8.64 7.66 8.53
N TRP A 32 7.58 8.48 8.46
CA TRP A 32 7.28 9.49 9.48
C TRP A 32 5.77 9.78 9.53
N GLN A 33 5.07 9.06 10.42
CA GLN A 33 3.60 9.09 10.46
C GLN A 33 3.00 10.44 10.85
N PRO A 34 3.50 11.15 11.89
CA PRO A 34 3.01 12.49 12.23
C PRO A 34 3.08 13.52 11.10
N ALA A 35 4.03 13.36 10.17
CA ALA A 35 4.21 14.26 9.04
C ALA A 35 3.49 13.79 7.76
N GLY A 36 2.79 12.65 7.79
CA GLY A 36 2.06 12.12 6.63
C GLY A 36 2.87 11.19 5.72
N LEU A 37 4.12 10.85 6.05
CA LEU A 37 4.93 9.88 5.31
C LEU A 37 4.64 8.46 5.78
N VAL A 38 3.46 7.96 5.42
CA VAL A 38 2.94 6.65 5.79
C VAL A 38 2.96 5.67 4.63
N ASN A 39 2.83 4.37 4.91
CA ASN A 39 2.59 3.36 3.89
C ASN A 39 1.30 3.69 3.13
N GLY A 40 1.39 3.75 1.80
CA GLY A 40 0.30 4.17 0.92
C GLY A 40 0.30 5.66 0.59
N ALA A 41 1.16 6.48 1.22
CA ALA A 41 1.25 7.90 0.87
C ALA A 41 1.79 8.06 -0.55
N GLN A 42 1.09 8.86 -1.37
CA GLN A 42 1.41 9.10 -2.76
C GLN A 42 2.10 10.45 -2.93
N GLY A 43 2.95 10.52 -3.94
CA GLY A 43 3.70 11.71 -4.29
C GLY A 43 4.19 11.67 -5.74
N THR A 44 4.66 12.81 -6.20
CA THR A 44 5.21 13.00 -7.54
C THR A 44 6.70 13.27 -7.43
N VAL A 45 7.50 12.61 -8.26
CA VAL A 45 8.94 12.83 -8.32
C VAL A 45 9.22 14.24 -8.84
N TYR A 46 9.89 15.03 -8.01
CA TYR A 46 10.34 16.37 -8.35
C TYR A 46 11.72 16.32 -9.03
N ASP A 47 12.66 15.59 -8.42
CA ASP A 47 14.02 15.48 -8.92
C ASP A 47 14.68 14.18 -8.43
N ILE A 48 15.78 13.79 -9.05
CA ILE A 48 16.54 12.59 -8.73
C ILE A 48 18.01 12.97 -8.54
N GLY A 49 18.58 12.61 -7.39
CA GLY A 49 19.95 12.95 -7.03
C GLY A 49 20.89 11.75 -7.08
N TRP A 50 22.08 11.95 -7.66
CA TRP A 50 23.17 10.98 -7.68
C TRP A 50 24.34 11.45 -6.82
N ALA A 51 25.22 10.52 -6.44
CA ALA A 51 26.45 10.86 -5.74
C ALA A 51 27.38 11.67 -6.66
N PRO A 52 28.22 12.57 -6.13
CA PRO A 52 29.20 13.30 -6.93
C PRO A 52 30.08 12.35 -7.75
N GLY A 53 30.15 12.57 -9.06
CA GLY A 53 30.94 11.75 -9.99
C GLY A 53 30.29 10.45 -10.45
N ALA A 54 29.05 10.16 -10.05
CA ALA A 54 28.30 9.00 -10.54
C ALA A 54 27.74 9.23 -11.95
N ASP A 55 27.63 8.16 -12.73
CA ASP A 55 27.01 8.15 -14.05
C ASP A 55 25.51 7.86 -13.91
N ALA A 56 24.66 8.81 -14.26
CA ALA A 56 23.21 8.70 -14.12
C ALA A 56 22.59 7.53 -14.94
N HIS A 57 23.29 7.01 -15.95
CA HIS A 57 22.82 5.86 -16.74
C HIS A 57 23.25 4.51 -16.17
N ARG A 58 24.27 4.47 -15.31
CA ARG A 58 24.87 3.24 -14.79
C ARG A 58 24.70 3.07 -13.30
N ASP A 59 24.81 4.16 -12.56
CA ASP A 59 24.79 4.17 -11.12
C ASP A 59 23.38 4.43 -10.57
N PRO A 60 22.99 3.75 -9.48
CA PRO A 60 21.70 3.98 -8.87
C PRO A 60 21.65 5.38 -8.22
N PRO A 61 20.47 6.03 -8.21
CA PRO A 61 20.32 7.29 -7.52
C PRO A 61 20.51 7.12 -6.00
N SER A 62 21.01 8.19 -5.37
CA SER A 62 21.23 8.25 -3.93
C SER A 62 20.02 8.82 -3.18
N VAL A 63 19.22 9.65 -3.84
CA VAL A 63 18.02 10.28 -3.28
C VAL A 63 16.98 10.49 -4.37
N ILE A 64 15.70 10.35 -4.01
CA ILE A 64 14.57 10.74 -4.84
C ILE A 64 13.85 11.86 -4.11
N MET A 65 13.78 13.04 -4.74
CA MET A 65 13.07 14.20 -4.21
C MET A 65 11.62 14.13 -4.64
N MET A 66 10.69 14.19 -3.69
CA MET A 66 9.25 14.03 -3.96
C MET A 66 8.42 15.17 -3.39
N VAL A 67 7.40 15.58 -4.12
CA VAL A 67 6.26 16.35 -3.59
C VAL A 67 5.18 15.37 -3.16
N MET A 68 4.83 15.36 -1.89
CA MET A 68 3.88 14.41 -1.29
C MET A 68 2.51 15.07 -1.09
N ASP A 69 1.42 14.36 -1.41
CA ASP A 69 0.08 14.97 -1.50
C ASP A 69 -0.47 15.48 -0.17
N LYS A 70 -0.10 14.84 0.94
CA LYS A 70 -0.66 15.07 2.28
C LYS A 70 0.45 15.25 3.32
N TYR A 71 1.62 15.72 2.89
CA TYR A 71 2.72 15.98 3.80
C TYR A 71 2.52 17.31 4.52
N THR A 72 2.84 17.33 5.81
CA THR A 72 2.68 18.50 6.68
C THR A 72 3.89 18.73 7.58
N GLY A 73 5.02 18.08 7.26
CA GLY A 73 6.26 18.24 8.00
C GLY A 73 7.17 19.31 7.38
N PRO A 74 8.41 19.46 7.89
CA PRO A 74 9.38 20.40 7.33
C PRO A 74 9.85 19.95 5.93
N SER A 75 9.86 20.87 4.97
CA SER A 75 10.41 20.62 3.63
C SER A 75 11.95 20.70 3.63
N TYR A 76 12.58 19.96 2.71
CA TYR A 76 14.00 20.13 2.41
C TYR A 76 14.23 21.34 1.50
N LEU A 77 13.35 21.50 0.52
CA LEU A 77 13.25 22.70 -0.31
C LEU A 77 11.78 23.00 -0.57
N THR A 78 11.50 24.29 -0.76
CA THR A 78 10.21 24.77 -1.24
C THR A 78 10.43 25.32 -2.64
N THR A 79 9.65 24.79 -3.58
CA THR A 79 9.67 25.22 -4.99
C THR A 79 9.11 26.63 -5.14
N ASP A 80 9.40 27.30 -6.26
CA ASP A 80 8.90 28.64 -6.55
C ASP A 80 7.35 28.70 -6.57
N ASP A 81 6.70 27.58 -6.86
CA ASP A 81 5.25 27.43 -6.83
C ASP A 81 4.68 26.96 -5.48
N GLY A 82 5.51 26.99 -4.43
CA GLY A 82 5.09 26.74 -3.05
C GLY A 82 4.93 25.28 -2.67
N ARG A 83 5.31 24.32 -3.53
CA ARG A 83 5.28 22.89 -3.19
C ARG A 83 6.46 22.51 -2.31
N GLU A 84 6.16 21.79 -1.25
CA GLU A 84 7.12 21.22 -0.31
C GLU A 84 7.71 19.93 -0.87
N VAL A 85 9.05 19.90 -0.96
CA VAL A 85 9.78 18.74 -1.48
C VAL A 85 10.52 18.06 -0.33
N VAL A 86 10.39 16.74 -0.27
CA VAL A 86 11.02 15.88 0.74
C VAL A 86 11.95 14.84 0.10
N PRO A 87 13.11 14.57 0.71
CA PRO A 87 14.04 13.56 0.24
C PRO A 87 13.60 12.17 0.71
N ILE A 88 13.44 11.25 -0.24
CA ILE A 88 13.27 9.83 0.05
C ILE A 88 14.60 9.12 -0.18
N LEU A 89 15.07 8.41 0.84
CA LEU A 89 16.36 7.71 0.84
C LEU A 89 16.16 6.19 0.70
N PRO A 90 17.14 5.48 0.12
CA PRO A 90 17.09 4.03 0.04
C PRO A 90 17.26 3.40 1.43
N VAL A 91 16.45 2.38 1.73
CA VAL A 91 16.50 1.62 2.97
C VAL A 91 17.14 0.26 2.74
N LYS A 92 17.84 -0.26 3.76
CA LYS A 92 18.36 -1.64 3.77
C LYS A 92 17.38 -2.54 4.51
N ARG A 93 17.11 -3.72 3.96
CA ARG A 93 16.39 -4.80 4.65
C ARG A 93 17.15 -6.11 4.58
N ASP A 94 17.23 -6.77 5.72
CA ASP A 94 17.75 -8.12 5.86
C ASP A 94 16.58 -9.12 5.82
N PHE A 95 16.76 -10.21 5.09
CA PHE A 95 15.78 -11.28 4.94
C PHE A 95 16.47 -12.62 4.67
N PHE A 96 15.76 -13.73 4.89
CA PHE A 96 16.28 -15.06 4.60
C PHE A 96 15.68 -15.60 3.29
N LEU A 97 16.53 -16.14 2.42
CA LEU A 97 16.13 -16.94 1.27
C LEU A 97 16.52 -18.40 1.54
N GLY A 98 15.55 -19.20 2.00
CA GLY A 98 15.82 -20.52 2.56
C GLY A 98 16.62 -20.40 3.86
N THR A 99 17.84 -20.94 3.89
CA THR A 99 18.77 -20.82 5.04
C THR A 99 19.78 -19.67 4.90
N SER A 100 19.79 -18.98 3.76
CA SER A 100 20.78 -17.93 3.48
C SER A 100 20.30 -16.56 3.91
N ALA A 101 21.06 -15.87 4.76
CA ALA A 101 20.84 -14.46 5.08
C ALA A 101 21.20 -13.58 3.86
N CYS A 102 20.30 -12.67 3.50
CA CYS A 102 20.41 -11.76 2.37
C CYS A 102 20.04 -10.34 2.80
N THR A 103 20.61 -9.34 2.13
CA THR A 103 20.28 -7.92 2.33
C THR A 103 19.91 -7.28 1.00
N ARG A 104 18.88 -6.43 0.98
CA ARG A 104 18.51 -5.59 -0.17
C ARG A 104 18.48 -4.12 0.24
N LYS A 105 19.16 -3.27 -0.54
CA LYS A 105 19.10 -1.81 -0.41
C LYS A 105 18.24 -1.26 -1.55
N GLN A 106 17.12 -0.60 -1.23
CA GLN A 106 16.20 -0.06 -2.24
C GLN A 106 15.34 1.07 -1.66
N PHE A 107 14.84 1.97 -2.51
CA PHE A 107 13.84 2.96 -2.12
C PHE A 107 12.53 2.27 -1.69
N PRO A 108 11.88 2.70 -0.61
CA PRO A 108 10.59 2.18 -0.19
C PRO A 108 9.46 2.79 -1.05
N LEU A 109 9.58 2.70 -2.37
CA LEU A 109 8.70 3.32 -3.35
C LEU A 109 8.23 2.29 -4.39
N MET A 110 7.04 2.51 -4.93
CA MET A 110 6.52 1.80 -6.09
C MET A 110 5.72 2.74 -6.99
N ALA A 111 5.64 2.45 -8.29
CA ALA A 111 4.79 3.19 -9.21
C ALA A 111 3.32 3.12 -8.77
N SER A 112 2.62 4.25 -8.84
CA SER A 112 1.28 4.40 -8.25
C SER A 112 0.20 4.90 -9.22
N TYR A 113 0.43 4.73 -10.53
CA TYR A 113 -0.58 4.97 -11.56
C TYR A 113 -1.72 3.94 -11.54
N ALA A 114 -1.40 2.69 -11.21
CA ALA A 114 -2.35 1.61 -11.01
C ALA A 114 -1.92 0.80 -9.80
N ILE A 115 -2.85 0.53 -8.89
CA ILE A 115 -2.60 -0.22 -7.65
C ILE A 115 -3.63 -1.32 -7.59
N THR A 116 -3.20 -2.54 -7.26
CA THR A 116 -4.14 -3.65 -7.07
C THR A 116 -5.03 -3.38 -5.86
N VAL A 117 -6.28 -3.87 -5.91
CA VAL A 117 -7.27 -3.73 -4.84
C VAL A 117 -6.72 -4.19 -3.47
N HIS A 118 -5.88 -5.23 -3.46
CA HIS A 118 -5.21 -5.71 -2.25
C HIS A 118 -4.24 -4.70 -1.64
N LYS A 119 -3.55 -3.91 -2.46
CA LYS A 119 -2.60 -2.88 -2.00
C LYS A 119 -3.30 -1.55 -1.70
N SER A 120 -4.53 -1.34 -2.19
CA SER A 120 -5.35 -0.18 -1.86
C SER A 120 -6.21 -0.35 -0.60
N GLN A 121 -6.22 -1.53 0.06
CA GLN A 121 -7.08 -1.81 1.23
C GLN A 121 -7.00 -0.81 2.40
N SER A 122 -5.97 0.02 2.46
CA SER A 122 -5.79 1.06 3.49
C SER A 122 -5.87 2.50 2.94
N ILE A 123 -6.10 2.65 1.63
CA ILE A 123 -6.03 3.94 0.93
C ILE A 123 -7.45 4.44 0.67
N THR A 124 -7.67 5.73 0.82
CA THR A 124 -8.92 6.41 0.40
C THR A 124 -8.56 7.43 -0.65
N VAL A 125 -9.20 7.34 -1.82
CA VAL A 125 -8.94 8.20 -2.98
C VAL A 125 -10.17 9.03 -3.31
N ASP A 126 -9.97 10.24 -3.83
CA ASP A 126 -11.08 11.12 -4.22
C ASP A 126 -11.67 10.73 -5.58
N LYS A 127 -10.83 10.21 -6.48
CA LYS A 127 -11.22 9.68 -7.79
C LYS A 127 -10.50 8.36 -8.07
N MET A 128 -11.18 7.42 -8.72
CA MET A 128 -10.64 6.12 -9.10
C MET A 128 -11.23 5.66 -10.42
N VAL A 129 -10.37 5.09 -11.26
CA VAL A 129 -10.77 4.24 -12.38
C VAL A 129 -10.51 2.80 -11.97
N THR A 130 -11.51 1.93 -12.11
CA THR A 130 -11.36 0.50 -11.80
C THR A 130 -11.94 -0.34 -12.91
N ASP A 131 -11.30 -1.48 -13.17
CA ASP A 131 -11.82 -2.52 -14.02
C ASP A 131 -12.40 -3.63 -13.14
N LEU A 132 -13.67 -3.98 -13.35
CA LEU A 132 -14.39 -5.05 -12.65
C LEU A 132 -14.85 -6.15 -13.62
N SER A 133 -14.33 -6.16 -14.85
CA SER A 133 -14.72 -7.12 -15.90
C SER A 133 -14.38 -8.56 -15.51
N GLU A 134 -13.26 -8.77 -14.80
CA GLU A 134 -12.88 -10.08 -14.27
C GLU A 134 -13.56 -10.39 -12.94
N ARG A 135 -13.82 -11.68 -12.70
CA ARG A 135 -14.37 -12.13 -11.43
C ARG A 135 -13.35 -12.01 -10.32
N ASP A 136 -13.79 -11.48 -9.18
CA ASP A 136 -13.06 -11.45 -7.92
C ASP A 136 -12.36 -12.79 -7.60
N PHE A 137 -11.02 -12.82 -7.65
CA PHE A 137 -10.22 -13.99 -7.24
C PHE A 137 -10.40 -14.31 -5.74
N GLN A 138 -10.67 -13.28 -4.93
CA GLN A 138 -11.10 -13.41 -3.54
C GLN A 138 -12.37 -12.61 -3.33
N THR A 139 -13.29 -13.16 -2.54
CA THR A 139 -14.58 -12.53 -2.26
C THR A 139 -14.46 -11.16 -1.64
N GLY A 140 -15.10 -10.19 -2.30
CA GLY A 140 -15.25 -8.83 -1.80
C GLY A 140 -14.17 -7.88 -2.30
N LEU A 141 -13.35 -8.26 -3.29
CA LEU A 141 -12.39 -7.34 -3.89
C LEU A 141 -13.09 -6.20 -4.63
N SER A 142 -14.13 -6.51 -5.41
CA SER A 142 -14.94 -5.49 -6.07
C SER A 142 -15.53 -4.49 -5.07
N TYR A 143 -16.03 -4.97 -3.93
CA TYR A 143 -16.50 -4.11 -2.84
C TYR A 143 -15.36 -3.27 -2.23
N VAL A 144 -14.21 -3.90 -1.96
CA VAL A 144 -13.03 -3.22 -1.42
C VAL A 144 -12.57 -2.12 -2.37
N ALA A 145 -12.58 -2.33 -3.69
CA ALA A 145 -12.18 -1.34 -4.68
C ALA A 145 -13.14 -0.14 -4.68
N VAL A 146 -14.44 -0.39 -4.82
CA VAL A 146 -15.47 0.66 -4.87
C VAL A 146 -15.51 1.47 -3.56
N SER A 147 -15.34 0.82 -2.41
CA SER A 147 -15.34 1.49 -1.10
C SER A 147 -14.12 2.38 -0.85
N ARG A 148 -13.12 2.42 -1.76
CA ARG A 148 -11.99 3.36 -1.65
C ARG A 148 -12.32 4.76 -2.10
N VAL A 149 -13.38 4.94 -2.88
CA VAL A 149 -13.82 6.24 -3.37
C VAL A 149 -14.81 6.84 -2.37
N LYS A 150 -14.59 8.10 -1.99
CA LYS A 150 -15.47 8.79 -1.02
C LYS A 150 -16.87 9.06 -1.56
N MET A 151 -16.98 9.32 -2.87
CA MET A 151 -18.21 9.73 -3.55
C MET A 151 -18.35 8.97 -4.87
N LEU A 152 -19.58 8.63 -5.25
CA LEU A 152 -19.83 7.89 -6.49
C LEU A 152 -19.36 8.66 -7.73
N ASP A 153 -19.46 10.00 -7.72
CA ASP A 153 -18.97 10.88 -8.80
C ASP A 153 -17.45 10.77 -9.02
N GLY A 154 -16.71 10.25 -8.05
CA GLY A 154 -15.30 9.97 -8.18
C GLY A 154 -14.97 8.60 -8.79
N LEU A 155 -15.97 7.75 -9.04
CA LEU A 155 -15.76 6.38 -9.51
C LEU A 155 -16.06 6.26 -11.00
N MET A 156 -15.09 5.76 -11.76
CA MET A 156 -15.27 5.31 -13.14
C MET A 156 -15.02 3.81 -13.23
N ILE A 157 -15.92 3.10 -13.89
CA ILE A 157 -15.75 1.68 -14.22
C ILE A 157 -15.35 1.63 -15.70
N ASP A 158 -14.14 1.14 -15.98
CA ASP A 158 -13.51 1.24 -17.30
C ASP A 158 -14.10 0.24 -18.31
N ALA A 159 -14.59 -0.90 -17.82
CA ALA A 159 -15.14 -1.96 -18.66
C ALA A 159 -16.51 -2.45 -18.15
N PRO A 160 -17.41 -2.90 -19.04
CA PRO A 160 -18.64 -3.58 -18.64
C PRO A 160 -18.33 -4.82 -17.80
N PHE A 161 -19.16 -5.09 -16.79
CA PHE A 161 -19.06 -6.29 -15.98
C PHE A 161 -20.45 -6.91 -15.79
N GLU A 162 -20.49 -8.22 -15.60
CA GLU A 162 -21.73 -8.92 -15.31
C GLU A 162 -22.11 -8.73 -13.83
N ARG A 163 -23.28 -8.17 -13.54
CA ARG A 163 -23.73 -8.00 -12.15
C ARG A 163 -23.76 -9.32 -11.36
N ALA A 164 -24.00 -10.45 -12.03
CA ALA A 164 -23.96 -11.77 -11.42
C ALA A 164 -22.57 -12.15 -10.89
N SER A 165 -21.49 -11.59 -11.45
CA SER A 165 -20.12 -11.86 -10.99
C SER A 165 -19.84 -11.32 -9.58
N LEU A 166 -20.61 -10.30 -9.15
CA LEU A 166 -20.53 -9.69 -7.82
C LEU A 166 -21.25 -10.50 -6.73
N HIS A 167 -22.12 -11.44 -7.13
CA HIS A 167 -22.90 -12.26 -6.21
C HIS A 167 -22.28 -13.64 -6.05
N TYR A 168 -22.13 -14.06 -4.79
CA TYR A 168 -21.68 -15.41 -4.44
C TYR A 168 -22.90 -16.22 -4.01
N GLU A 169 -23.36 -17.17 -4.82
CA GLU A 169 -24.43 -18.11 -4.46
C GLU A 169 -24.06 -18.97 -3.24
N LYS A 170 -22.77 -19.28 -3.11
CA LYS A 170 -22.20 -19.97 -1.96
C LYS A 170 -21.10 -19.12 -1.36
N LEU A 171 -21.24 -18.80 -0.07
CA LEU A 171 -20.18 -18.11 0.67
C LEU A 171 -18.88 -18.94 0.59
N PRO A 172 -17.72 -18.32 0.35
CA PRO A 172 -16.45 -19.03 0.39
C PRO A 172 -16.21 -19.66 1.76
N ASP A 173 -15.53 -20.79 1.78
CA ASP A 173 -15.25 -21.54 3.01
C ASP A 173 -14.53 -20.68 4.07
N GLY A 174 -13.64 -19.77 3.64
CA GLY A 174 -12.98 -18.84 4.56
C GLY A 174 -13.93 -17.85 5.25
N VAL A 175 -15.00 -17.41 4.57
CA VAL A 175 -16.03 -16.56 5.16
C VAL A 175 -16.93 -17.38 6.09
N LEU A 176 -17.31 -18.58 5.66
CA LEU A 176 -18.06 -19.52 6.51
C LEU A 176 -17.28 -19.87 7.79
N MET A 177 -15.97 -20.05 7.71
CA MET A 177 -15.11 -20.26 8.88
C MET A 177 -15.11 -19.05 9.82
N LYS A 178 -15.05 -17.81 9.29
CA LYS A 178 -15.12 -16.59 10.11
C LYS A 178 -16.47 -16.44 10.81
N VAL A 179 -17.58 -16.74 10.11
CA VAL A 179 -18.92 -16.71 10.68
C VAL A 179 -19.04 -17.74 11.80
N ARG A 180 -18.59 -18.98 11.57
CA ARG A 180 -18.54 -20.02 12.60
C ARG A 180 -17.70 -19.62 13.82
N ASP A 181 -16.55 -18.97 13.59
CA ASP A 181 -15.70 -18.49 14.70
C ASP A 181 -16.38 -17.35 15.46
N GLN A 182 -17.07 -16.42 14.79
CA GLN A 182 -17.85 -15.37 15.44
C GLN A 182 -19.01 -15.94 16.27
N ASP A 183 -19.74 -16.92 15.72
CA ASP A 183 -20.84 -17.58 16.44
C ASP A 183 -20.32 -18.33 17.67
N ARG A 184 -19.17 -19.01 17.54
CA ARG A 184 -18.49 -19.65 18.68
C ARG A 184 -18.09 -18.63 19.75
N ARG A 185 -17.55 -17.46 19.36
CA ARG A 185 -17.18 -16.39 20.31
C ARG A 185 -18.40 -15.80 21.02
N LYS A 186 -19.52 -15.62 20.31
CA LYS A 186 -20.78 -15.16 20.91
C LYS A 186 -21.33 -16.17 21.92
N GLN A 187 -21.25 -17.46 21.62
CA GLN A 187 -21.65 -18.53 22.55
C GLN A 187 -20.70 -18.67 23.76
N GLN A 188 -19.46 -18.20 23.65
CA GLN A 188 -18.47 -18.23 24.73
C GLN A 188 -18.49 -16.97 25.61
N GLN A 189 -19.31 -15.96 25.28
CA GLN A 189 -19.55 -14.86 26.21
C GLN A 189 -20.36 -15.40 27.40
N LEU A 190 -19.72 -15.46 28.57
CA LEU A 190 -20.37 -15.80 29.83
C LEU A 190 -21.31 -14.64 30.22
N ASP A 191 -22.62 -14.85 30.11
CA ASP A 191 -23.66 -13.90 30.53
C ASP A 191 -23.75 -13.73 32.07
N GLN A 192 -22.91 -14.42 32.83
CA GLN A 192 -22.80 -14.25 34.28
C GLN A 192 -21.35 -14.03 34.72
N PRO A 193 -21.08 -13.03 35.58
CA PRO A 193 -19.76 -12.86 36.16
C PRO A 193 -19.38 -14.10 36.97
N LEU A 194 -18.15 -14.58 36.80
CA LEU A 194 -17.60 -15.76 37.50
C LEU A 194 -17.51 -15.58 39.03
N PHE A 195 -17.78 -14.38 39.55
CA PHE A 195 -17.79 -14.07 40.98
C PHE A 195 -19.03 -13.24 41.33
N GLN A 196 -19.76 -13.68 42.36
CA GLN A 196 -20.75 -12.84 43.02
C GLN A 196 -20.03 -11.77 43.85
N PRO A 197 -20.46 -10.50 43.82
CA PRO A 197 -19.88 -9.47 44.67
C PRO A 197 -20.20 -9.79 46.13
N LEU A 198 -19.18 -10.19 46.90
CA LEU A 198 -19.20 -10.13 48.35
C LEU A 198 -19.18 -8.65 48.72
N PHE A 199 -20.33 -8.04 49.01
CA PHE A 199 -20.56 -7.00 50.03
C PHE A 199 -22.03 -6.55 49.91
N SER A 200 -22.76 -6.65 51.03
CA SER A 200 -24.12 -6.12 51.25
C SER A 200 -24.08 -4.83 52.05
#